data_AF-A0A2E1KV17-F1
#
_entry.id   AF-A0A2E1KV17-F1
#
_cell.length_a   1.000
_cell.length_b   1.000
_cell.length_c   1.000
_cell.angle_alpha   90.00
_cell.angle_beta   90.00
_cell.angle_gamma   90.00
#
_symmetry.space_group_name_H-M   'P 1'
#
loop_
_entity.id
_entity.type
_entity.pdbx_description
1 polymer ?
#
loop_
_entity_poly.entity_id
_entity_poly.type
_entity_poly.pdbx_seq_one_letter_code
_entity_poly.pdbx_strand_id
1 'polypeptide(L)'
;MDSIINRTHRLDSARSFLYGLLEAGWQTFAFIVAIRYFDADINFKSLIAAAGPIGFLLTPISLYFFASKKFSASLACALIYLVTACLLLGSISLKSIVVFGSCIIISQIINVQKGPVLLQIYTTNYPANKRGHFMKVPHILAATS
;
A
#
# COMPACT_ATOMS: atom_id res chain seq x y z
N MET A 1 26.75 6.54 -8.32
CA MET A 1 26.05 5.59 -7.43
C MET A 1 25.43 6.30 -6.23
N ASP A 2 26.21 7.11 -5.50
CA ASP A 2 25.75 7.78 -4.27
C ASP A 2 24.56 8.74 -4.46
N SER A 3 24.47 9.38 -5.64
CA SER A 3 23.33 10.24 -5.98
C SER A 3 21.99 9.49 -6.05
N ILE A 4 21.99 8.25 -6.54
CA ILE A 4 20.78 7.42 -6.65
C ILE A 4 20.37 6.90 -5.27
N ILE A 5 21.35 6.49 -4.45
CA ILE A 5 21.13 6.03 -3.07
C ILE A 5 20.48 7.14 -2.24
N ASN A 6 21.08 8.33 -2.22
CA ASN A 6 20.56 9.47 -1.45
C ASN A 6 19.19 9.93 -1.95
N ARG A 7 18.98 9.95 -3.28
CA ARG A 7 17.68 10.32 -3.86
C ARG A 7 16.60 9.30 -3.52
N THR A 8 16.91 8.00 -3.61
CA THR A 8 15.98 6.92 -3.21
C THR A 8 15.64 7.05 -1.73
N HIS A 9 16.63 7.19 -0.87
CA HIS A 9 16.43 7.31 0.58
C HIS A 9 15.56 8.51 0.97
N ARG A 10 15.82 9.69 0.38
CA ARG A 10 15.05 10.90 0.68
C ARG A 10 13.58 10.79 0.25
N LEU A 11 13.35 10.32 -0.98
CA LEU A 11 11.99 10.15 -1.51
C LEU A 11 11.24 9.04 -0.76
N ASP A 12 11.94 7.96 -0.42
CA ASP A 12 11.35 6.84 0.30
C ASP A 12 10.99 7.18 1.75
N SER A 13 11.79 8.02 2.40
CA SER A 13 11.50 8.53 3.75
C SER A 13 10.22 9.38 3.75
N ALA A 14 10.11 10.32 2.80
CA ALA A 14 8.90 11.14 2.66
C ALA A 14 7.66 10.31 2.31
N ARG A 15 7.80 9.35 1.38
CA ARG A 15 6.74 8.40 1.02
C ARG A 15 6.31 7.58 2.23
N SER A 16 7.25 7.09 3.04
CA SER A 16 6.95 6.20 4.16
C SER A 16 6.21 6.90 5.29
N PHE A 17 6.56 8.16 5.58
CA PHE A 17 5.79 8.98 6.52
C PHE A 17 4.33 9.14 6.07
N LEU A 18 4.11 9.56 4.82
CA LEU A 18 2.74 9.70 4.26
C LEU A 18 2.00 8.36 4.22
N TYR A 19 2.73 7.27 3.98
CA TYR A 19 2.17 5.94 3.95
C TYR A 19 1.72 5.47 5.34
N GLY A 20 2.47 5.79 6.41
CA GLY A 20 2.05 5.50 7.78
C GLY A 20 0.71 6.16 8.13
N LEU A 21 0.58 7.46 7.82
CA LEU A 21 -0.68 8.18 7.99
C LEU A 21 -1.84 7.54 7.20
N LEU A 22 -1.58 7.13 5.96
CA LEU A 22 -2.57 6.46 5.11
C LEU A 22 -2.99 5.11 5.69
N GLU A 23 -2.02 4.33 6.20
CA GLU A 23 -2.27 3.01 6.79
C GLU A 23 -3.10 3.12 8.08
N ALA A 24 -2.73 4.02 8.98
CA ALA A 24 -3.49 4.32 10.18
C ALA A 24 -4.93 4.76 9.85
N GLY A 25 -5.07 5.55 8.77
CA GLY A 25 -6.37 5.98 8.28
C GLY A 25 -7.25 4.84 7.75
N TRP A 26 -6.68 3.86 7.05
CA TRP A 26 -7.43 2.68 6.62
C TRP A 26 -7.94 1.84 7.78
N GLN A 27 -7.04 1.52 8.72
CA GLN A 27 -7.36 0.63 9.83
C GLN A 27 -8.41 1.24 10.76
N THR A 28 -8.38 2.57 10.93
CA THR A 28 -9.24 3.26 11.90
C THR A 28 -10.42 3.94 11.23
N PHE A 29 -10.20 4.88 10.31
CA PHE A 29 -11.28 5.71 9.78
C PHE A 29 -12.19 4.97 8.81
N ALA A 30 -11.64 4.18 7.87
CA ALA A 30 -12.48 3.42 6.95
C ALA A 30 -13.35 2.41 7.71
N PHE A 31 -12.81 1.83 8.78
CA PHE A 31 -13.53 0.92 9.67
C PHE A 31 -14.63 1.64 10.47
N ILE A 32 -14.33 2.81 11.05
CA ILE A 32 -15.32 3.64 11.75
C ILE A 32 -16.45 4.05 10.81
N VAL A 33 -16.14 4.51 9.59
CA VAL A 33 -17.17 4.89 8.60
C VAL A 33 -18.05 3.70 8.25
N ALA A 34 -17.48 2.52 8.00
CA ALA A 34 -18.25 1.32 7.71
C ALA A 34 -19.22 0.97 8.86
N ILE A 35 -18.77 1.02 10.11
CA ILE A 35 -19.59 0.61 11.26
C ILE A 35 -20.56 1.70 11.70
N ARG A 36 -20.12 2.96 11.82
CA ARG A 36 -20.90 4.05 12.43
C ARG A 36 -21.79 4.78 11.44
N TYR A 37 -21.36 4.94 10.19
CA TYR A 37 -22.14 5.67 9.20
C TYR A 37 -23.09 4.76 8.42
N PHE A 38 -22.61 3.57 8.03
CA PHE A 38 -23.39 2.64 7.22
C PHE A 38 -24.04 1.48 7.99
N ASP A 39 -23.82 1.38 9.31
CA ASP A 39 -24.29 0.26 10.15
C ASP A 39 -23.95 -1.11 9.53
N ALA A 40 -22.69 -1.26 9.08
CA ALA A 40 -22.27 -2.45 8.35
C ALA A 40 -22.52 -3.74 9.13
N ASP A 41 -23.08 -4.75 8.44
CA ASP A 41 -23.27 -6.09 8.98
C ASP A 41 -21.92 -6.78 9.30
N ILE A 42 -21.98 -7.83 10.13
CA ILE A 42 -20.81 -8.62 10.58
C ILE A 42 -19.96 -9.10 9.39
N ASN A 43 -20.60 -9.49 8.29
CA ASN A 43 -19.95 -9.99 7.09
C ASN A 43 -19.04 -8.93 6.46
N PHE A 44 -19.50 -7.68 6.35
CA PHE A 44 -18.71 -6.58 5.79
C PHE A 44 -17.52 -6.21 6.67
N LYS A 45 -17.69 -6.20 7.99
CA LYS A 45 -16.60 -5.92 8.94
C LYS A 45 -15.48 -6.96 8.80
N SER A 46 -15.87 -8.24 8.74
CA SER A 46 -14.91 -9.34 8.58
C SER A 46 -14.15 -9.24 7.24
N LEU A 47 -14.82 -8.82 6.17
CA LEU A 47 -14.20 -8.69 4.85
C LEU A 47 -13.22 -7.52 4.77
N ILE A 48 -13.52 -6.39 5.42
CA ILE A 48 -12.59 -5.26 5.53
C ILE A 48 -11.34 -5.66 6.32
N ALA A 49 -11.50 -6.38 7.44
CA ALA A 49 -10.36 -6.87 8.22
C ALA A 49 -9.53 -7.93 7.46
N ALA A 50 -10.18 -8.77 6.66
CA ALA A 50 -9.54 -9.81 5.86
C ALA A 50 -8.87 -9.29 4.58
N ALA A 51 -9.13 -8.05 4.16
CA ALA A 51 -8.63 -7.50 2.90
C ALA A 51 -7.09 -7.54 2.80
N GLY A 52 -6.38 -7.24 3.89
CA GLY A 52 -4.92 -7.31 3.97
C GLY A 52 -4.38 -8.73 3.72
N PRO A 53 -4.78 -9.73 4.53
CA PRO A 53 -4.45 -11.14 4.32
C PRO A 53 -4.81 -11.66 2.93
N ILE A 54 -5.98 -11.30 2.40
CA ILE A 54 -6.40 -11.66 1.03
C ILE A 54 -5.41 -11.08 0.01
N GLY A 55 -5.01 -9.82 0.19
CA GLY A 55 -3.97 -9.19 -0.63
C GLY A 55 -2.64 -9.96 -0.56
N PHE A 56 -2.22 -10.40 0.62
CA PHE A 56 -1.00 -11.19 0.76
C PHE A 56 -1.08 -12.53 0.00
N LEU A 57 -2.21 -13.22 0.03
CA LEU A 57 -2.42 -14.47 -0.73
C LEU A 57 -2.31 -14.26 -2.24
N LEU A 58 -2.68 -13.08 -2.74
CA LEU A 58 -2.59 -12.73 -4.16
C LEU A 58 -1.19 -12.27 -4.61
N THR A 59 -0.25 -12.13 -3.67
CA THR A 59 1.11 -11.64 -3.94
C THR A 59 1.87 -12.43 -5.01
N PRO A 60 1.90 -13.78 -5.00
CA PRO A 60 2.63 -14.55 -6.01
C PRO A 60 2.11 -14.31 -7.43
N ILE A 61 0.79 -14.17 -7.56
CA ILE A 61 0.12 -13.93 -8.86
C ILE A 61 0.47 -12.52 -9.37
N SER A 62 0.42 -11.53 -8.49
CA SER A 62 0.80 -10.15 -8.77
C SER A 62 2.26 -10.04 -9.23
N LEU A 63 3.17 -10.71 -8.51
CA LEU A 63 4.60 -10.78 -8.86
C LEU A 63 4.83 -11.46 -10.21
N TYR A 64 4.16 -12.59 -10.47
CA TYR A 64 4.24 -13.27 -11.76
C TYR A 64 3.81 -12.36 -12.91
N PHE A 65 2.74 -11.58 -12.72
CA PHE A 65 2.26 -10.62 -13.71
C PHE A 65 3.28 -9.50 -13.97
N PHE A 66 3.84 -8.91 -12.92
CA PHE A 66 4.85 -7.84 -13.06
C PHE A 66 6.14 -8.34 -13.71
N ALA A 67 6.60 -9.54 -13.36
CA ALA A 67 7.76 -10.17 -13.96
C ALA A 67 7.55 -10.45 -15.45
N SER A 68 6.37 -10.97 -15.83
CA SER A 68 6.03 -11.29 -17.22
C SER A 68 5.95 -10.06 -18.12
N LYS A 69 5.52 -8.90 -17.58
CA LYS A 69 5.33 -7.65 -18.33
C LYS A 69 6.60 -6.80 -18.48
N LYS A 70 7.77 -7.23 -17.97
CA LYS A 70 9.04 -6.46 -17.95
C LYS A 70 8.89 -5.03 -17.41
N PHE A 71 7.94 -4.80 -16.50
CA PHE A 71 7.77 -3.47 -15.90
C PHE A 71 8.96 -3.12 -15.00
N SER A 72 9.36 -1.85 -15.00
CA SER A 72 10.28 -1.36 -13.98
C SER A 72 9.56 -1.37 -12.63
N ALA A 73 10.26 -1.82 -11.57
CA ALA A 73 9.67 -1.90 -10.24
C ALA A 73 9.11 -0.53 -9.77
N SER A 74 9.78 0.57 -10.14
CA SER A 74 9.29 1.92 -9.85
C SER A 74 7.96 2.24 -10.53
N LEU A 75 7.77 1.84 -11.80
CA LEU A 75 6.51 2.06 -12.51
C LEU A 75 5.40 1.19 -11.93
N ALA A 76 5.69 -0.07 -11.60
CA ALA A 76 4.72 -0.95 -10.94
C ALA A 76 4.26 -0.37 -9.58
N CYS A 77 5.18 0.12 -8.75
CA CYS A 77 4.82 0.82 -7.51
C CYS A 77 3.96 2.06 -7.76
N ALA A 78 4.32 2.89 -8.75
CA ALA A 78 3.56 4.08 -9.10
C ALA A 78 2.12 3.74 -9.53
N LEU A 79 1.94 2.71 -10.34
CA LEU A 79 0.62 2.23 -10.77
C LEU A 79 -0.20 1.69 -9.60
N ILE A 80 0.41 0.91 -8.70
CA ILE A 80 -0.23 0.42 -7.48
C ILE A 80 -0.76 1.61 -6.66
N TYR A 81 0.07 2.62 -6.41
CA TYR A 81 -0.34 3.80 -5.66
C TYR A 81 -1.41 4.63 -6.37
N LEU A 82 -1.33 4.77 -7.70
CA LEU A 82 -2.30 5.53 -8.48
C LEU A 82 -3.68 4.85 -8.45
N VAL A 83 -3.74 3.55 -8.73
CA VAL A 83 -5.01 2.78 -8.69
C VAL A 83 -5.59 2.81 -7.28
N THR A 84 -4.74 2.66 -6.27
CA THR A 84 -5.12 2.77 -4.87
C THR A 84 -5.74 4.14 -4.55
N ALA A 85 -5.09 5.23 -4.95
CA ALA A 85 -5.60 6.59 -4.74
C ALA A 85 -6.92 6.83 -5.47
N CYS A 86 -7.05 6.35 -6.71
CA CYS A 86 -8.31 6.45 -7.48
C CYS A 86 -9.46 5.73 -6.78
N LEU A 87 -9.23 4.54 -6.22
CA LEU A 87 -10.25 3.78 -5.49
C LEU A 87 -10.66 4.48 -4.19
N LEU A 88 -9.70 5.06 -3.46
CA LEU A 88 -9.98 5.84 -2.26
C LEU A 88 -10.79 7.10 -2.59
N LEU A 89 -10.42 7.85 -3.62
CA LEU A 89 -11.19 9.01 -4.07
C LEU A 89 -12.59 8.60 -4.54
N GLY A 90 -12.71 7.47 -5.24
CA GLY A 90 -13.98 6.88 -5.63
C GLY A 90 -14.91 6.62 -4.44
N SER A 91 -14.36 6.22 -3.29
CA SER A 91 -15.17 5.94 -2.09
C SER A 91 -15.84 7.17 -1.47
N ILE A 92 -15.36 8.40 -1.77
CA ILE A 92 -15.88 9.65 -1.18
C ILE A 92 -17.29 9.97 -1.70
N SER A 93 -17.59 9.63 -2.95
CA SER A 93 -18.79 10.13 -3.64
C SER A 93 -20.02 9.22 -3.51
N LEU A 94 -20.00 8.20 -2.65
CA LEU A 94 -20.93 7.07 -2.80
C LEU A 94 -21.72 6.80 -1.52
N LYS A 95 -23.06 6.92 -1.62
CA LYS A 95 -24.03 6.68 -0.53
C LYS A 95 -24.32 5.19 -0.26
N SER A 96 -23.68 4.27 -0.99
CA SER A 96 -23.92 2.83 -0.86
C SER A 96 -22.77 2.14 -0.15
N ILE A 97 -23.08 1.41 0.91
CA ILE A 97 -22.13 0.60 1.69
C ILE A 97 -21.37 -0.40 0.83
N VAL A 98 -22.04 -1.04 -0.14
CA VAL A 98 -21.41 -2.07 -0.98
C VAL A 98 -20.30 -1.46 -1.83
N VAL A 99 -20.55 -0.26 -2.37
CA VAL A 99 -19.58 0.41 -3.24
C VAL A 99 -18.46 1.04 -2.42
N PHE A 100 -18.78 1.68 -1.31
CA PHE A 100 -17.77 2.17 -0.34
C PHE A 100 -16.86 1.03 0.13
N GLY A 101 -17.46 -0.05 0.64
CA GLY A 101 -16.75 -1.20 1.19
C GLY A 101 -15.88 -1.90 0.14
N SER A 102 -16.41 -2.15 -1.06
CA SER A 102 -15.63 -2.77 -2.14
C SER A 102 -14.46 -1.89 -2.59
N CYS A 103 -14.63 -0.57 -2.72
CA CYS A 103 -13.53 0.35 -3.02
C CYS A 103 -12.43 0.30 -1.93
N ILE A 104 -12.81 0.31 -0.65
CA ILE A 104 -11.87 0.20 0.47
C ILE A 104 -11.15 -1.16 0.49
N ILE A 105 -11.87 -2.26 0.31
CA ILE A 105 -11.31 -3.61 0.33
C ILE A 105 -10.34 -3.81 -0.85
N ILE A 106 -10.77 -3.49 -2.06
CA ILE A 106 -9.96 -3.65 -3.27
C ILE A 106 -8.71 -2.76 -3.21
N SER A 107 -8.86 -1.52 -2.73
CA SER A 107 -7.71 -0.62 -2.58
C SER A 107 -6.69 -1.15 -1.58
N GLN A 108 -7.13 -1.77 -0.48
CA GLN A 108 -6.21 -2.40 0.46
C GLN A 108 -5.49 -3.63 -0.14
N ILE A 109 -6.23 -4.49 -0.84
CA ILE A 109 -5.68 -5.68 -1.54
C ILE A 109 -4.58 -5.28 -2.54
N ILE A 110 -4.84 -4.24 -3.34
CA ILE A 110 -3.88 -3.72 -4.33
C ILE A 110 -2.68 -3.08 -3.63
N ASN A 111 -2.93 -2.29 -2.58
CA ASN A 111 -1.87 -1.59 -1.86
C ASN A 111 -0.89 -2.56 -1.17
N VAL A 112 -1.33 -3.73 -0.70
CA VAL A 112 -0.43 -4.76 -0.12
C VAL A 112 0.63 -5.24 -1.12
N GLN A 113 0.32 -5.24 -2.42
CA GLN A 113 1.23 -5.69 -3.48
C GLN A 113 2.51 -4.84 -3.60
N LYS A 114 2.51 -3.62 -3.06
CA LYS A 114 3.69 -2.74 -3.13
C LYS A 114 4.91 -3.32 -2.42
N GLY A 115 4.74 -4.12 -1.37
CA GLY A 115 5.84 -4.55 -0.49
C GLY A 115 6.96 -5.26 -1.25
N PRO A 116 6.65 -6.33 -1.98
CA PRO A 116 7.62 -7.03 -2.83
C PRO A 116 8.24 -6.17 -3.93
N VAL A 117 7.45 -5.30 -4.57
CA VAL A 117 7.91 -4.43 -5.66
C VAL A 117 8.92 -3.40 -5.12
N LEU A 118 8.63 -2.83 -3.96
CA LEU A 118 9.51 -1.88 -3.28
C LEU A 118 10.80 -2.56 -2.81
N LEU A 119 10.72 -3.81 -2.35
CA LEU A 119 11.89 -4.62 -2.01
C LEU A 119 12.82 -4.82 -3.22
N GLN A 120 12.26 -5.01 -4.42
CA GLN A 120 13.06 -5.06 -5.65
C GLN A 120 13.79 -3.72 -5.92
N ILE A 121 13.15 -2.58 -5.65
CA ILE A 121 13.80 -1.26 -5.76
C ILE A 121 14.96 -1.14 -4.77
N TYR A 122 14.76 -1.54 -3.51
CA TYR A 122 15.82 -1.47 -2.49
C TYR A 122 16.99 -2.39 -2.79
N THR A 123 16.73 -3.60 -3.27
CA THR A 123 17.79 -4.55 -3.63
C THR A 123 18.60 -4.08 -4.85
N THR A 124 17.97 -3.33 -5.75
CA THR A 124 18.61 -2.74 -6.94
C THR A 124 19.40 -1.47 -6.61
N ASN A 125 18.83 -0.57 -5.79
CA ASN A 125 19.39 0.76 -5.55
C ASN A 125 20.37 0.80 -4.36
N TYR A 126 20.21 -0.07 -3.35
CA TYR A 126 21.04 -0.06 -2.16
C TYR A 126 22.11 -1.16 -2.17
N PRO A 127 23.35 -0.85 -1.77
CA PRO A 127 24.43 -1.83 -1.71
C PRO A 127 24.12 -2.90 -0.65
N ALA A 128 24.40 -4.16 -0.96
CA ALA A 128 24.03 -5.32 -0.15
C ALA A 128 24.43 -5.19 1.34
N ASN A 129 25.61 -4.64 1.62
CA ASN A 129 26.15 -4.49 2.97
C ASN A 129 25.55 -3.31 3.77
N LYS A 130 24.75 -2.42 3.15
CA LYS A 130 24.16 -1.26 3.84
C LYS A 130 22.64 -1.13 3.65
N ARG A 131 21.96 -2.12 3.07
CA ARG A 131 20.50 -2.05 2.82
C ARG A 131 19.71 -1.77 4.09
N GLY A 132 19.97 -2.51 5.16
CA GLY A 132 19.33 -2.30 6.46
C GLY A 132 19.57 -0.90 7.05
N HIS A 133 20.75 -0.32 6.80
CA HIS A 133 21.06 1.04 7.26
C HIS A 133 20.18 2.10 6.59
N PHE A 134 19.90 1.96 5.30
CA PHE A 134 19.04 2.91 4.56
C PHE A 134 17.54 2.63 4.74
N MET A 135 17.15 1.38 5.00
CA MET A 135 15.74 1.02 5.18
C MET A 135 15.19 1.40 6.56
N LYS A 136 16.04 1.52 7.58
CA LYS A 136 15.60 1.78 8.98
C LYS A 136 14.77 3.06 9.13
N VAL A 137 15.21 4.18 8.52
CA VAL A 137 14.56 5.49 8.70
C VAL A 137 13.18 5.52 8.06
N PRO A 138 13.00 5.12 6.78
CA PRO A 138 11.69 4.97 6.18
C PRO A 138 10.73 4.10 7.00
N HIS A 139 11.18 2.94 7.49
CA HIS A 139 10.33 2.05 8.28
C HIS A 139 9.92 2.63 9.64
N ILE A 140 10.84 3.29 10.36
CA ILE A 140 10.52 3.95 11.63
C ILE A 140 9.53 5.09 11.38
N LEU A 141 9.74 5.90 10.35
CA LEU A 141 8.83 6.99 9.99
C LEU A 141 7.41 6.47 9.70
N ALA A 142 7.27 5.38 8.96
CA ALA A 142 5.97 4.77 8.71
C ALA A 142 5.29 4.28 10.00
N ALA A 143 6.04 3.80 10.97
CA ALA A 143 5.50 3.30 12.23
C ALA A 143 5.13 4.42 13.23
N THR A 144 5.76 5.59 13.13
CA THR A 144 5.52 6.73 14.03
C THR A 144 4.46 7.72 13.54
N SER A 145 3.99 7.56 12.30
CA SER A 145 3.00 8.45 11.66
C SER A 145 1.59 7.89 11.80
#